data_AF-A0A6N8A8F4-F1
#
_entry.id   AF-A0A6N8A8F4-F1
#
_cell.length_a   1.000
_cell.length_b   1.000
_cell.length_c   1.000
_cell.angle_alpha   90.00
_cell.angle_beta   90.00
_cell.angle_gamma   90.00
#
_symmetry.space_group_name_H-M   'P 1'
#
loop_
_entity.id
_entity.type
_entity.pdbx_description
1 polymer ?
#
loop_
_entity_poly.entity_id
_entity_poly.type
_entity_poly.pdbx_seq_one_letter_code
_entity_poly.pdbx_strand_id
1 'polypeptide(L)'
;MISATNSAAQPASQQQTTQQSKSSGLTSDFETFLLMLTTQARNQDPLKPLDSSEYASQLAQFSMVEQQVQTNDMLATLTQAMGSVKLEELSNWVGMDVRSASAFQFDNTPVEIFANPEDTADKAVLVIKDAEGTVIDRISVSATEKEFTWAGMDESGNPLPSGNYSASLESYKDGKLLSDKPASVYSRVVEAQVSEGTIILKLEGGTVISARDVTAVRAGA
;
A
#
# COMPACT_ATOMS: atom_id res chain seq x y z
N MET A 1 -57.93 -20.12 17.34
CA MET A 1 -58.16 -19.88 15.91
C MET A 1 -57.42 -18.62 15.51
N ILE A 2 -56.37 -18.75 14.69
CA ILE A 2 -55.81 -17.80 13.68
C ILE A 2 -54.44 -18.39 13.27
N SER A 3 -54.44 -19.29 12.30
CA SER A 3 -54.26 -19.07 10.85
C SER A 3 -52.77 -19.07 10.45
N ALA A 4 -52.36 -20.21 9.91
CA ALA A 4 -51.11 -20.41 9.21
C ALA A 4 -51.12 -19.65 7.88
N THR A 5 -50.01 -19.01 7.52
CA THR A 5 -49.73 -18.53 6.16
C THR A 5 -48.36 -19.03 5.74
N ASN A 6 -48.38 -20.17 5.05
CA ASN A 6 -47.27 -20.80 4.38
C ASN A 6 -47.00 -20.02 3.08
N SER A 7 -45.93 -19.23 3.01
CA SER A 7 -45.51 -18.56 1.78
C SER A 7 -44.46 -19.40 1.08
N ALA A 8 -44.84 -19.95 -0.07
CA ALA A 8 -43.99 -20.75 -0.95
C ALA A 8 -42.88 -19.87 -1.56
N ALA A 9 -41.63 -20.30 -1.44
CA ALA A 9 -40.50 -19.72 -2.13
C ALA A 9 -40.44 -20.25 -3.57
N GLN A 10 -40.61 -19.35 -4.56
CA GLN A 10 -40.29 -19.62 -5.96
C GLN A 10 -38.76 -19.57 -6.16
N PRO A 11 -38.15 -20.51 -6.90
CA PRO A 11 -36.74 -20.41 -7.28
C PRO A 11 -36.56 -19.33 -8.35
N ALA A 12 -35.71 -18.34 -8.05
CA ALA A 12 -35.28 -17.31 -8.99
C ALA A 12 -34.34 -17.93 -10.04
N SER A 13 -34.73 -17.83 -11.31
CA SER A 13 -33.93 -18.18 -12.47
C SER A 13 -32.73 -17.23 -12.59
N GLN A 14 -31.52 -17.75 -12.37
CA GLN A 14 -30.27 -17.07 -12.70
C GLN A 14 -30.17 -16.95 -14.23
N GLN A 15 -30.41 -15.74 -14.75
CA GLN A 15 -30.03 -15.37 -16.10
C GLN A 15 -28.49 -15.31 -16.16
N GLN A 16 -27.89 -16.30 -16.82
CA GLN A 16 -26.52 -16.23 -17.31
C GLN A 16 -26.43 -15.05 -18.29
N THR A 17 -25.81 -13.96 -17.85
CA THR A 17 -25.25 -12.97 -18.77
C THR A 17 -24.05 -13.61 -19.46
N THR A 18 -24.28 -14.13 -20.66
CA THR A 18 -23.22 -14.46 -21.60
C THR A 18 -22.48 -13.18 -21.98
N GLN A 19 -21.36 -12.91 -21.31
CA GLN A 19 -20.36 -11.96 -21.76
C GLN A 19 -19.82 -12.47 -23.09
N GLN A 20 -20.37 -11.92 -24.18
CA GLN A 20 -19.91 -12.15 -25.52
C GLN A 20 -18.57 -11.42 -25.67
N SER A 21 -17.49 -12.16 -25.46
CA SER A 21 -16.13 -11.72 -25.78
C SER A 21 -16.09 -11.29 -27.25
N LYS A 22 -16.01 -9.99 -27.51
CA LYS A 22 -15.78 -9.41 -28.85
C LYS A 22 -14.31 -9.61 -29.27
N SER A 23 -13.86 -10.85 -29.35
CA SER A 23 -12.55 -11.20 -29.90
C SER A 23 -12.73 -11.70 -31.33
N SER A 24 -13.08 -10.81 -32.28
CA SER A 24 -13.17 -11.23 -33.70
C SER A 24 -12.91 -10.14 -34.76
N GLY A 25 -12.65 -8.88 -34.40
CA GLY A 25 -12.45 -7.80 -35.40
C GLY A 25 -11.21 -7.99 -36.28
N LEU A 26 -10.04 -8.16 -35.65
CA LEU A 26 -8.74 -8.27 -36.35
C LEU A 26 -8.61 -9.51 -37.25
N THR A 27 -9.17 -10.65 -36.84
CA THR A 27 -9.13 -11.88 -37.64
C THR A 27 -10.05 -11.75 -38.86
N SER A 28 -11.22 -11.14 -38.69
CA SER A 28 -12.22 -10.97 -39.77
C SER A 28 -11.73 -10.02 -40.86
N ASP A 29 -11.13 -8.88 -40.52
CA ASP A 29 -10.73 -7.87 -41.50
C ASP A 29 -9.44 -8.27 -42.24
N PHE A 30 -8.52 -8.99 -41.57
CA PHE A 30 -7.35 -9.59 -42.21
C PHE A 30 -7.72 -10.77 -43.11
N GLU A 31 -8.65 -11.65 -42.71
CA GLU A 31 -9.16 -12.73 -43.55
C GLU A 31 -9.91 -12.19 -44.77
N THR A 32 -10.69 -11.12 -44.60
CA THR A 32 -11.38 -10.42 -45.70
C THR A 32 -10.37 -9.77 -46.65
N PHE A 33 -9.28 -9.19 -46.13
CA PHE A 33 -8.17 -8.68 -46.93
C PHE A 33 -7.47 -9.78 -47.73
N LEU A 34 -7.12 -10.90 -47.10
CA LEU A 34 -6.53 -12.05 -47.80
C LEU A 34 -7.47 -12.60 -48.87
N LEU A 35 -8.78 -12.66 -48.58
CA LEU A 35 -9.79 -13.08 -49.54
C LEU A 35 -9.88 -12.12 -50.74
N MET A 36 -9.84 -10.81 -50.50
CA MET A 36 -9.84 -9.81 -51.56
C MET A 36 -8.55 -9.83 -52.38
N LEU A 37 -7.38 -9.94 -51.74
CA LEU A 37 -6.07 -10.03 -52.42
C LEU A 37 -5.96 -11.29 -53.29
N THR A 38 -6.45 -12.42 -52.80
CA THR A 38 -6.48 -13.68 -53.54
C THR A 38 -7.48 -13.64 -54.70
N THR A 39 -8.60 -12.94 -54.52
CA THR A 39 -9.63 -12.76 -55.55
C THR A 39 -9.16 -11.81 -56.65
N GLN A 40 -8.44 -10.74 -56.30
CA GLN A 40 -7.84 -9.81 -57.25
C GLN A 40 -6.72 -10.49 -58.06
N ALA A 41 -5.82 -11.24 -57.42
CA ALA A 41 -4.76 -11.99 -58.11
C ALA A 41 -5.29 -12.99 -59.16
N ARG A 42 -6.50 -13.54 -58.95
CA ARG A 42 -7.15 -14.45 -59.89
C ARG A 42 -7.84 -13.78 -61.08
N ASN A 43 -8.19 -12.49 -61.00
CA ASN A 43 -9.08 -11.82 -61.95
C ASN A 43 -8.56 -10.48 -62.52
N GLN A 44 -7.29 -10.12 -62.32
CA GLN A 44 -6.73 -8.86 -62.86
C GLN A 44 -6.39 -8.96 -64.37
N ASP A 45 -6.71 -7.90 -65.10
CA ASP A 45 -6.16 -7.61 -66.44
C ASP A 45 -4.74 -7.01 -66.28
N PRO A 46 -3.71 -7.58 -66.91
CA PRO A 46 -2.30 -7.19 -66.74
C PRO A 46 -1.97 -5.73 -67.10
N LEU A 47 -2.88 -4.98 -67.73
CA LEU A 47 -2.62 -3.61 -68.21
C LEU A 47 -3.12 -2.49 -67.27
N LYS A 48 -3.80 -2.79 -66.15
CA LYS A 48 -4.23 -1.78 -65.17
C LYS A 48 -4.24 -2.32 -63.73
N PRO A 49 -3.09 -2.33 -63.03
CA PRO A 49 -3.08 -2.65 -61.62
C PRO A 49 -3.82 -1.54 -60.84
N LEU A 50 -4.92 -1.88 -60.18
CA LEU A 50 -5.46 -1.04 -59.10
C LEU A 50 -4.59 -1.22 -57.85
N ASP A 51 -4.34 -0.11 -57.16
CA ASP A 51 -3.40 0.00 -56.05
C ASP A 51 -3.95 -0.65 -54.76
N SER A 52 -3.97 -1.98 -54.73
CA SER A 52 -4.33 -2.78 -53.57
C SER A 52 -3.35 -2.63 -52.40
N SER A 53 -2.19 -2.02 -52.64
CA SER A 53 -1.17 -1.75 -51.63
C SER A 53 -1.55 -0.59 -50.71
N GLU A 54 -2.25 0.43 -51.23
CA GLU A 54 -2.69 1.59 -50.45
C GLU A 54 -3.76 1.22 -49.42
N TYR A 55 -4.74 0.40 -49.81
CA TYR A 55 -5.76 -0.12 -48.89
C TYR A 55 -5.18 -1.10 -47.85
N ALA A 56 -4.23 -1.95 -48.25
CA ALA A 56 -3.52 -2.83 -47.32
C ALA A 56 -2.76 -2.02 -46.26
N SER A 57 -2.11 -0.94 -46.68
CA SER A 57 -1.39 -0.01 -45.80
C SER A 57 -2.35 0.69 -44.82
N GLN A 58 -3.51 1.16 -45.29
CA GLN A 58 -4.52 1.79 -44.45
C GLN A 58 -5.12 0.80 -43.43
N LEU A 59 -5.42 -0.44 -43.82
CA LEU A 59 -5.91 -1.47 -42.90
C LEU A 59 -4.85 -1.86 -41.87
N ALA A 60 -3.59 -2.03 -42.27
CA ALA A 60 -2.49 -2.29 -41.34
C ALA A 60 -2.34 -1.16 -40.31
N GLN A 61 -2.52 0.10 -40.74
CA GLN A 61 -2.54 1.25 -39.83
C GLN A 61 -3.71 1.22 -38.85
N PHE A 62 -4.93 0.89 -39.30
CA PHE A 62 -6.08 0.74 -38.41
C PHE A 62 -5.90 -0.41 -37.40
N SER A 63 -5.40 -1.57 -37.85
CA SER A 63 -5.12 -2.71 -36.96
C SER A 63 -4.06 -2.39 -35.91
N MET A 64 -3.03 -1.61 -36.26
CA MET A 64 -2.04 -1.14 -35.29
C MET A 64 -2.64 -0.21 -34.24
N VAL A 65 -3.50 0.73 -34.66
CA VAL A 65 -4.20 1.64 -33.72
C VAL A 65 -5.13 0.87 -32.80
N GLU A 66 -5.90 -0.08 -33.33
CA GLU A 66 -6.81 -0.91 -32.53
C GLU A 66 -6.05 -1.79 -31.53
N GLN A 67 -4.93 -2.40 -31.96
CA GLN A 67 -4.06 -3.15 -31.06
C GLN A 67 -3.47 -2.26 -29.96
N GLN A 68 -3.14 -1.00 -30.27
CA GLN A 68 -2.67 -0.04 -29.28
C GLN A 68 -3.76 0.37 -28.30
N VAL A 69 -5.00 0.57 -28.76
CA VAL A 69 -6.16 0.80 -27.89
C VAL A 69 -6.38 -0.41 -26.98
N GLN A 70 -6.38 -1.62 -27.52
CA GLN A 70 -6.54 -2.85 -26.73
C GLN A 70 -5.43 -3.02 -25.69
N THR A 71 -4.18 -2.66 -26.04
CA THR A 71 -3.06 -2.66 -25.10
C THR A 71 -3.28 -1.66 -23.97
N ASN A 72 -3.76 -0.45 -24.28
CA ASN A 72 -4.08 0.55 -23.27
C ASN A 72 -5.21 0.09 -22.34
N ASP A 73 -6.25 -0.57 -22.87
CA ASP A 73 -7.35 -1.13 -22.07
C ASP A 73 -6.86 -2.26 -21.14
N MET A 74 -5.96 -3.12 -21.64
CA MET A 74 -5.32 -4.15 -20.81
C MET A 74 -4.46 -3.52 -19.70
N LEU A 75 -3.72 -2.44 -20.00
CA LEU A 75 -2.94 -1.71 -18.99
C LEU A 75 -3.84 -1.05 -17.94
N ALA A 76 -4.97 -0.47 -18.35
CA ALA A 76 -5.95 0.10 -17.43
C ALA A 76 -6.55 -0.98 -16.51
N THR A 77 -6.90 -2.14 -17.08
CA THR A 77 -7.42 -3.29 -16.33
C THR A 77 -6.39 -3.84 -15.34
N LEU A 78 -5.12 -3.94 -15.74
CA LEU A 78 -4.03 -4.34 -14.85
C LEU A 78 -3.87 -3.37 -13.68
N THR A 79 -3.91 -2.06 -13.95
CA THR A 79 -3.83 -1.02 -12.93
C THR A 79 -4.99 -1.11 -11.93
N GLN A 80 -6.21 -1.38 -12.41
CA GLN A 80 -7.38 -1.59 -11.55
C GLN A 80 -7.26 -2.86 -10.71
N ALA A 81 -6.79 -3.96 -11.29
CA ALA A 81 -6.56 -5.22 -10.57
C ALA A 81 -5.54 -5.06 -9.44
N MET A 82 -4.48 -4.28 -9.66
CA MET A 82 -3.51 -3.91 -8.61
C MET A 82 -4.13 -3.04 -7.49
N GLY A 83 -5.23 -2.33 -7.77
CA GLY A 83 -5.99 -1.59 -6.76
C GLY A 83 -6.80 -2.48 -5.83
N SER A 84 -7.33 -3.59 -6.34
CA SER A 84 -8.20 -4.52 -5.60
C SER A 84 -7.48 -5.38 -4.54
N VAL A 85 -6.16 -5.58 -4.69
CA VAL A 85 -5.33 -6.41 -3.78
C VAL A 85 -5.22 -5.81 -2.37
N LYS A 86 -5.58 -4.54 -2.18
CA LYS A 86 -5.31 -3.83 -0.92
C LYS A 86 -6.20 -4.26 0.24
N LEU A 87 -7.45 -4.68 -0.01
CA LEU A 87 -8.42 -4.92 1.07
C LEU A 87 -8.08 -6.16 1.92
N GLU A 88 -7.65 -7.25 1.29
CA GLU A 88 -7.19 -8.46 2.00
C GLU A 88 -5.89 -8.21 2.78
N GLU A 89 -5.07 -7.26 2.32
CA GLU A 89 -3.86 -6.85 3.03
C GLU A 89 -4.20 -6.08 4.32
N LEU A 90 -5.28 -5.27 4.33
CA LEU A 90 -5.71 -4.51 5.51
C LEU A 90 -6.02 -5.40 6.71
N SER A 91 -6.66 -6.55 6.51
CA SER A 91 -7.01 -7.47 7.60
C SER A 91 -5.78 -8.11 8.25
N ASN A 92 -4.65 -8.19 7.52
CA ASN A 92 -3.39 -8.69 8.07
C ASN A 92 -2.70 -7.67 8.98
N TRP A 93 -3.03 -6.38 8.86
CA TRP A 93 -2.45 -5.32 9.69
C TRP A 93 -3.15 -5.17 11.03
N VAL A 94 -4.49 -5.20 11.03
CA VAL A 94 -5.28 -5.00 12.25
C VAL A 94 -4.95 -6.08 13.27
N GLY A 95 -4.63 -5.65 14.50
CA GLY A 95 -4.23 -6.57 15.57
C GLY A 95 -2.74 -6.89 15.62
N MET A 96 -1.92 -6.47 14.66
CA MET A 96 -0.46 -6.61 14.72
C MET A 96 0.19 -5.46 15.50
N ASP A 97 1.35 -5.74 16.09
CA ASP A 97 2.22 -4.69 16.61
C ASP A 97 3.21 -4.29 15.52
N VAL A 98 3.24 -3.01 15.18
CA VAL A 98 4.15 -2.45 14.17
C VAL A 98 5.18 -1.55 14.82
N ARG A 99 6.44 -1.66 14.41
CA ARG A 99 7.53 -0.80 14.87
C ARG A 99 7.69 0.40 13.96
N SER A 100 7.51 1.59 14.50
CA SER A 100 7.63 2.85 13.75
C SER A 100 8.28 3.94 14.60
N ALA A 101 8.94 4.89 13.95
CA ALA A 101 9.53 6.06 14.60
C ALA A 101 8.50 7.19 14.72
N SER A 102 7.46 6.94 15.51
CA SER A 102 6.26 7.78 15.61
C SER A 102 5.86 7.98 17.07
N ALA A 103 4.88 8.86 17.31
CA ALA A 103 4.31 8.99 18.65
C ALA A 103 3.62 7.68 19.07
N PHE A 104 3.83 7.27 20.32
CA PHE A 104 3.31 6.04 20.89
C PHE A 104 2.46 6.36 22.14
N GLN A 105 1.49 5.50 22.43
CA GLN A 105 0.69 5.59 23.65
C GLN A 105 1.50 5.05 24.83
N PHE A 106 1.44 5.76 25.96
CA PHE A 106 1.82 5.27 27.27
C PHE A 106 0.58 5.13 28.15
N ASP A 107 0.45 3.97 28.79
CA ASP A 107 -0.71 3.57 29.59
C ASP A 107 -0.30 3.05 30.98
N ASN A 108 0.81 3.57 31.51
CA ASN A 108 1.47 3.13 32.75
C ASN A 108 2.17 1.77 32.66
N THR A 109 2.32 1.22 31.45
CA THR A 109 3.16 0.06 31.18
C THR A 109 4.52 0.49 30.63
N PRO A 110 5.65 -0.08 31.10
CA PRO A 110 6.96 0.22 30.51
C PRO A 110 7.00 -0.05 29.00
N VAL A 111 7.66 0.84 28.27
CA VAL A 111 7.71 0.82 26.80
C VAL A 111 9.09 0.40 26.33
N GLU A 112 9.15 -0.58 25.41
CA GLU A 112 10.37 -0.94 24.68
C GLU A 112 10.63 0.06 23.54
N ILE A 113 11.79 0.70 23.58
CA ILE A 113 12.22 1.72 22.63
C ILE A 113 13.46 1.22 21.88
N PHE A 114 13.46 1.38 20.57
CA PHE A 114 14.52 0.95 19.67
C PHE A 114 15.16 2.17 19.02
N ALA A 115 16.47 2.34 19.19
CA ALA A 115 17.21 3.42 18.54
C ALA A 115 18.63 2.97 18.19
N ASN A 116 19.25 3.63 17.20
CA ASN A 116 20.61 3.34 16.80
C ASN A 116 21.51 4.54 17.11
N PRO A 117 22.35 4.47 18.15
CA PRO A 117 23.41 5.45 18.38
C PRO A 117 24.36 5.54 17.17
N GLU A 118 25.09 6.66 17.04
CA GLU A 118 26.20 6.74 16.08
C GLU A 118 27.36 5.84 16.52
N ASP A 119 27.95 5.10 15.57
CA ASP A 119 29.07 4.18 15.86
C ASP A 119 30.30 4.88 16.46
N THR A 120 30.42 6.20 16.28
CA THR A 120 31.53 7.01 16.79
C THR A 120 31.20 7.79 18.06
N ALA A 121 29.98 7.64 18.59
CA ALA A 121 29.55 8.31 19.80
C ALA A 121 30.20 7.70 21.06
N ASP A 122 30.51 8.55 22.04
CA ASP A 122 30.96 8.14 23.38
C ASP A 122 29.83 8.22 24.42
N LYS A 123 28.76 8.96 24.11
CA LYS A 123 27.59 9.15 24.97
C LYS A 123 26.32 9.17 24.12
N ALA A 124 25.26 8.59 24.65
CA ALA A 124 23.92 8.68 24.08
C ALA A 124 22.91 9.13 25.15
N VAL A 125 21.91 9.90 24.74
CA VAL A 125 20.83 10.39 25.60
C VAL A 125 19.50 10.10 24.91
N LEU A 126 18.67 9.30 25.54
CA LEU A 126 17.30 9.08 25.13
C LEU A 126 16.45 10.24 25.63
N VAL A 127 15.77 10.92 24.72
CA VAL A 127 14.95 12.09 24.98
C VAL A 127 13.49 11.73 24.78
N ILE A 128 12.67 11.95 25.79
CA ILE A 128 11.22 11.74 25.69
C ILE A 128 10.51 13.09 25.63
N LYS A 129 9.54 13.19 24.73
CA LYS A 129 8.71 14.38 24.51
C LYS A 129 7.23 14.04 24.65
N ASP A 130 6.45 14.97 25.19
CA ASP A 130 4.99 14.89 25.23
C ASP A 130 4.35 15.16 23.84
N ALA A 131 3.01 15.17 23.80
CA ALA A 131 2.23 15.40 22.58
C ALA A 131 2.43 16.81 22.00
N GLU A 132 2.76 17.78 22.84
CA GLU A 132 3.09 19.16 22.49
C GLU A 132 4.54 19.33 21.98
N GLY A 133 5.36 18.28 22.10
CA GLY A 133 6.77 18.26 21.71
C GLY A 133 7.73 18.80 22.78
N THR A 134 7.23 19.03 24.01
CA THR A 134 8.03 19.46 25.16
C THR A 134 8.86 18.29 25.66
N VAL A 135 10.14 18.51 25.94
CA VAL A 135 10.99 17.49 26.55
C VAL A 135 10.63 17.34 28.02
N ILE A 136 10.25 16.12 28.41
CA ILE A 136 9.82 15.79 29.78
C ILE A 136 10.82 14.90 30.52
N ASP A 137 11.69 14.21 29.78
CA ASP A 137 12.65 13.28 30.34
C ASP A 137 13.89 13.15 29.44
N ARG A 138 15.06 12.98 30.07
CA ARG A 138 16.37 12.81 29.43
C ARG A 138 17.14 11.73 30.16
N ILE A 139 17.25 10.57 29.52
CA ILE A 139 17.85 9.38 30.12
C ILE A 139 19.21 9.16 29.49
N SER A 140 20.27 9.17 30.30
CA SER A 140 21.60 8.77 29.80
C SER A 140 21.62 7.26 29.56
N VAL A 141 21.89 6.86 28.33
CA VAL A 141 21.89 5.45 27.91
C VAL A 141 23.24 5.06 27.31
N SER A 142 23.48 3.75 27.18
CA SER A 142 24.70 3.25 26.54
C SER A 142 24.76 3.70 25.07
N ALA A 143 25.94 4.15 24.62
CA ALA A 143 26.18 4.52 23.21
C ALA A 143 26.32 3.30 22.27
N THR A 144 26.21 2.07 22.78
CA THR A 144 26.31 0.83 21.98
C THR A 144 25.03 -0.01 22.01
N GLU A 145 24.16 0.23 22.98
CA GLU A 145 22.88 -0.47 23.11
C GLU A 145 21.87 0.08 22.11
N LYS A 146 20.91 -0.75 21.71
CA LYS A 146 19.91 -0.42 20.67
C LYS A 146 18.47 -0.59 21.12
N GLU A 147 18.28 -1.20 22.28
CA GLU A 147 17.00 -1.55 22.87
C GLU A 147 16.98 -0.98 24.28
N PHE A 148 15.95 -0.22 24.60
CA PHE A 148 15.85 0.51 25.86
C PHE A 148 14.46 0.28 26.45
N THR A 149 14.34 0.26 27.77
CA THR A 149 13.05 0.22 28.45
C THR A 149 12.79 1.54 29.13
N TRP A 150 11.70 2.20 28.79
CA TRP A 150 11.26 3.43 29.44
C TRP A 150 10.10 3.13 30.39
N ALA A 151 10.29 3.44 31.68
CA ALA A 151 9.31 3.15 32.72
C ALA A 151 8.20 4.21 32.85
N GLY A 152 8.27 5.32 32.11
CA GLY A 152 7.31 6.41 32.22
C GLY A 152 7.46 7.24 33.49
N MET A 153 8.70 7.57 33.85
CA MET A 153 9.02 8.45 34.98
C MET A 153 9.74 9.70 34.48
N ASP A 154 9.61 10.82 35.19
CA ASP A 154 10.39 12.03 34.94
C ASP A 154 11.80 11.97 35.59
N GLU A 155 12.62 12.99 35.37
CA GLU A 155 13.97 13.09 35.97
C GLU A 155 13.96 13.09 37.52
N SER A 156 12.83 13.41 38.15
CA SER A 156 12.64 13.40 39.60
C SER A 156 12.12 12.06 40.13
N GLY A 157 11.86 11.09 39.25
CA GLY A 157 11.31 9.78 39.59
C GLY A 157 9.79 9.76 39.80
N ASN A 158 9.07 10.82 39.43
CA ASN A 158 7.62 10.83 39.50
C ASN A 158 7.02 10.12 38.28
N PRO A 159 5.90 9.39 38.44
CA PRO A 159 5.21 8.77 37.31
C PRO A 159 4.60 9.85 36.40
N LEU A 160 4.77 9.67 35.10
CA LEU A 160 4.18 10.51 34.08
C LEU A 160 2.73 10.09 33.79
N PRO A 161 1.85 11.01 33.35
CA PRO A 161 0.47 10.67 33.02
C PRO A 161 0.39 9.77 31.79
N SER A 162 -0.66 8.97 31.69
CA SER A 162 -0.98 8.26 30.45
C SER A 162 -1.25 9.26 29.31
N GLY A 163 -0.70 9.01 28.13
CA GLY A 163 -0.81 9.94 27.00
C GLY A 163 0.07 9.52 25.83
N ASN A 164 0.11 10.35 24.80
CA ASN A 164 0.98 10.14 23.65
C ASN A 164 2.34 10.79 23.91
N TYR A 165 3.40 10.04 23.63
CA TYR A 165 4.77 10.49 23.76
C TYR A 165 5.54 10.17 22.49
N SER A 166 6.68 10.84 22.30
CA SER A 166 7.64 10.51 21.26
C SER A 166 9.04 10.41 21.87
N ALA A 167 9.90 9.62 21.23
CA ALA A 167 11.26 9.40 21.69
C ALA A 167 12.26 9.70 20.58
N SER A 168 13.40 10.28 20.94
CA SER A 168 14.55 10.41 20.06
C SER A 168 15.84 10.12 20.81
N LEU A 169 16.90 9.79 20.06
CA LEU A 169 18.20 9.46 20.61
C LEU A 169 19.22 10.49 20.13
N GLU A 170 19.73 11.27 21.07
CA GLU A 170 20.84 12.19 20.88
C GLU A 170 22.15 11.44 21.08
N SER A 171 23.02 11.42 20.06
CA SER A 171 24.36 10.83 20.12
C SER A 171 25.42 11.93 20.22
N TYR A 172 26.41 11.76 21.09
CA TYR A 172 27.46 12.73 21.37
C TYR A 172 28.85 12.13 21.20
N LYS A 173 29.82 12.99 20.89
CA LYS A 173 31.25 12.66 20.91
C LYS A 173 32.04 13.86 21.43
N ASP A 174 32.89 13.63 22.43
CA ASP A 174 33.70 14.68 23.06
C ASP A 174 32.84 15.87 23.53
N GLY A 175 31.62 15.60 23.98
CA GLY A 175 30.64 16.62 24.41
C GLY A 175 29.90 17.36 23.29
N LYS A 176 30.19 17.08 22.01
CA LYS A 176 29.49 17.65 20.85
C LYS A 176 28.37 16.72 20.38
N LEU A 177 27.18 17.27 20.12
CA LEU A 177 26.07 16.54 19.49
C LEU A 177 26.47 16.12 18.06
N LEU A 178 26.42 14.81 17.79
CA LEU A 178 26.62 14.21 16.48
C LEU A 178 25.31 14.10 15.71
N SER A 179 24.25 13.59 16.35
CA SER A 179 22.94 13.43 15.75
C SER A 179 21.82 13.36 16.79
N ASP A 180 20.60 13.65 16.34
CA ASP A 180 19.33 13.43 17.05
C ASP A 180 18.43 12.64 16.11
N LYS A 181 18.27 11.33 16.36
CA LYS A 181 17.50 10.43 15.50
C LYS A 181 16.21 10.00 16.19
N PRO A 182 15.06 10.00 15.50
CA PRO A 182 13.83 9.42 16.04
C PRO A 182 14.05 7.97 16.50
N ALA A 183 13.53 7.65 17.68
CA ALA A 183 13.49 6.30 18.18
C ALA A 183 12.17 5.63 17.78
N SER A 184 12.18 4.31 17.66
CA SER A 184 11.03 3.52 17.22
C SER A 184 10.43 2.70 18.36
N VAL A 185 9.12 2.54 18.35
CA VAL A 185 8.36 1.77 19.36
C VAL A 185 7.40 0.83 18.65
N TYR A 186 7.11 -0.32 19.25
CA TYR A 186 6.02 -1.18 18.81
C TYR A 186 4.68 -0.63 19.29
N SER A 187 3.73 -0.47 18.39
CA SER A 187 2.36 -0.06 18.73
C SER A 187 1.35 -0.91 18.00
N ARG A 188 0.25 -1.23 18.68
CA ARG A 188 -0.84 -2.03 18.11
C ARG A 188 -1.57 -1.26 17.02
N VAL A 189 -1.78 -1.90 15.87
CA VAL A 189 -2.65 -1.38 14.82
C VAL A 189 -4.10 -1.68 15.18
N VAL A 190 -4.91 -0.63 15.30
CA VAL A 190 -6.35 -0.72 15.60
C VAL A 190 -7.22 -0.58 14.37
N GLU A 191 -6.70 0.07 13.32
CA GLU A 191 -7.42 0.28 12.06
C GLU A 191 -6.41 0.33 10.91
N ALA A 192 -6.74 -0.29 9.79
CA ALA A 192 -5.99 -0.19 8.55
C ALA A 192 -6.95 0.23 7.44
N GLN A 193 -6.58 1.28 6.71
CA GLN A 193 -7.40 1.85 5.64
C GLN A 193 -6.55 2.14 4.42
N VAL A 194 -7.19 2.23 3.25
CA VAL A 194 -6.54 2.73 2.04
C VAL A 194 -6.94 4.18 1.84
N SER A 195 -5.96 5.09 1.84
CA SER A 195 -6.16 6.50 1.50
C SER A 195 -5.19 6.88 0.37
N GLU A 196 -5.70 7.48 -0.69
CA GLU A 196 -4.91 7.89 -1.88
C GLU A 196 -4.02 6.76 -2.44
N GLY A 197 -4.51 5.52 -2.34
CA GLY A 197 -3.78 4.34 -2.82
C GLY A 197 -2.63 3.87 -1.92
N THR A 198 -2.45 4.44 -0.73
CA THR A 198 -1.49 3.97 0.28
C THR A 198 -2.23 3.36 1.47
N ILE A 199 -1.64 2.34 2.09
CA ILE A 199 -2.15 1.77 3.33
C ILE A 199 -1.77 2.71 4.48
N ILE A 200 -2.77 3.21 5.17
CA ILE A 200 -2.65 4.05 6.36
C ILE A 200 -3.08 3.23 7.56
N LEU A 201 -2.25 3.23 8.60
CA LEU A 201 -2.49 2.50 9.84
C LEU A 201 -2.80 3.50 10.94
N LYS A 202 -3.87 3.25 11.68
CA LYS A 202 -4.15 3.92 12.95
C LYS A 202 -3.65 3.01 14.06
N LEU A 203 -2.81 3.56 14.91
CA LEU A 203 -2.22 2.90 16.05
C LEU A 203 -3.07 3.16 17.31
N GLU A 204 -2.87 2.32 18.31
CA GLU A 204 -3.32 2.62 19.67
C GLU A 204 -2.75 3.97 20.14
N GLY A 205 -3.57 4.76 20.83
CA GLY A 205 -3.31 6.18 21.10
C GLY A 205 -3.67 7.13 19.95
N GLY A 206 -4.19 6.62 18.83
CA GLY A 206 -4.72 7.44 17.74
C GLY A 206 -3.69 8.01 16.77
N THR A 207 -2.41 7.69 16.95
CA THR A 207 -1.35 8.03 15.98
C THR A 207 -1.67 7.40 14.63
N VAL A 208 -1.51 8.16 13.55
CA VAL A 208 -1.73 7.69 12.18
C VAL A 208 -0.40 7.67 11.43
N ILE A 209 -0.06 6.54 10.82
CA ILE A 209 1.19 6.36 10.06
C ILE A 209 0.92 5.72 8.70
N SER A 210 1.85 5.89 7.76
CA SER A 210 1.86 5.08 6.54
C SER A 210 2.43 3.71 6.84
N ALA A 211 1.90 2.66 6.21
CA ALA A 211 2.53 1.33 6.26
C ALA A 211 3.98 1.34 5.72
N ARG A 212 4.36 2.36 4.94
CA ARG A 212 5.75 2.57 4.48
C ARG A 212 6.72 3.00 5.58
N ASP A 213 6.21 3.56 6.67
CA ASP A 213 7.03 4.03 7.81
C ASP A 213 7.26 2.90 8.84
N VAL A 214 6.64 1.74 8.62
CA VAL A 214 6.80 0.55 9.45
C VAL A 214 8.12 -0.13 9.13
N THR A 215 8.92 -0.38 10.18
CA THR A 215 10.25 -1.01 10.07
C THR A 215 10.25 -2.49 10.48
N ALA A 216 9.24 -2.92 11.24
CA ALA A 216 9.06 -4.31 11.66
C ALA A 216 7.60 -4.57 12.04
N VAL A 217 7.16 -5.82 11.96
CA VAL A 217 5.83 -6.28 12.33
C VAL A 217 5.97 -7.54 13.17
N ARG A 218 5.19 -7.66 14.25
CA ARG A 218 5.07 -8.90 15.03
C ARG A 218 3.60 -9.16 15.37
N ALA A 219 3.29 -10.42 15.68
CA ALA A 219 2.00 -10.77 16.26
C ALA A 219 1.81 -9.96 17.54
N GLY A 220 0.66 -9.31 17.65
CA GLY A 220 0.38 -8.49 18.81
C GLY A 220 0.11 -9.33 20.04
N ALA A 221 0.58 -8.86 21.20
CA ALA A 221 0.40 -9.48 22.52
C ALA A 221 -1.06 -9.45 23.01
#